data_AF-A0A920HTN5-F1
#
_entry.id   AF-A0A920HTN5-F1
#
_cell.length_a   1.000
_cell.length_b   1.000
_cell.length_c   1.000
_cell.angle_alpha   90.00
_cell.angle_beta   90.00
_cell.angle_gamma   90.00
#
_symmetry.space_group_name_H-M   'P 1'
#
loop_
_entity.id
_entity.type
_entity.pdbx_description
1 polymer ?
#
loop_
_entity_poly.entity_id
_entity_poly.type
_entity_poly.pdbx_seq_one_letter_code
_entity_poly.pdbx_strand_id
1 'polypeptide(L)'
;MVDYKKWRSIRESSKAFLTPWEPTWYPGEHSLKRYLKLLSIYSQKRKNNTQYSYFIFNKKNDLLGGINVFNIKRGISQSCTIGYWIGKCILIKVT
;
A
#
# COMPACT_ATOMS: atom_id res chain seq x y z
N MET A 1 -12.70 -9.78 -5.18
CA MET A 1 -12.71 -9.02 -6.46
C MET A 1 -13.00 -7.53 -6.29
N VAL A 2 -13.91 -7.14 -5.36
CA VAL A 2 -14.27 -5.72 -5.13
C VAL A 2 -13.07 -4.88 -4.66
N ASP A 3 -12.25 -5.39 -3.74
CA ASP A 3 -11.09 -4.65 -3.22
C ASP A 3 -10.00 -4.42 -4.27
N TYR A 4 -9.79 -5.39 -5.17
CA TYR A 4 -8.87 -5.23 -6.30
C TYR A 4 -9.32 -4.08 -7.23
N LYS A 5 -10.62 -3.99 -7.55
CA LYS A 5 -11.14 -2.91 -8.40
C LYS A 5 -10.93 -1.55 -7.77
N LYS A 6 -11.23 -1.40 -6.47
CA LYS A 6 -11.00 -0.17 -5.70
C LYS A 6 -9.50 0.19 -5.67
N TRP A 7 -8.65 -0.77 -5.32
CA TRP A 7 -7.19 -0.59 -5.28
C TRP A 7 -6.62 -0.17 -6.63
N ARG A 8 -7.00 -0.85 -7.70
CA ARG A 8 -6.55 -0.54 -9.06
C ARG A 8 -6.99 0.87 -9.47
N SER A 9 -8.25 1.21 -9.25
CA SER A 9 -8.81 2.51 -9.65
C SER A 9 -8.05 3.68 -9.01
N ILE A 10 -7.73 3.59 -7.72
CA ILE A 10 -6.98 4.65 -7.03
C ILE A 10 -5.52 4.71 -7.51
N ARG A 11 -4.88 3.56 -7.69
CA ARG A 11 -3.48 3.50 -8.15
C ARG A 11 -3.33 4.02 -9.58
N GLU A 12 -4.26 3.68 -10.48
CA GLU A 12 -4.28 4.18 -11.86
C GLU A 12 -4.58 5.68 -11.92
N SER A 13 -5.62 6.15 -11.21
CA SER A 13 -5.94 7.59 -11.16
C SER A 13 -4.85 8.43 -10.48
N SER A 14 -4.09 7.84 -9.56
CA SER A 14 -2.99 8.50 -8.86
C SER A 14 -1.63 8.29 -9.53
N LYS A 15 -1.56 7.64 -10.71
CA LYS A 15 -0.29 7.28 -11.36
C LYS A 15 0.64 8.47 -11.53
N ALA A 16 0.17 9.55 -12.16
CA ALA A 16 0.98 10.74 -12.40
C ALA A 16 1.48 11.40 -11.09
N PHE A 17 0.72 11.26 -10.00
CA PHE A 17 1.07 11.79 -8.70
C PHE A 17 2.07 10.90 -7.95
N LEU A 18 1.94 9.58 -8.04
CA LEU A 18 2.77 8.62 -7.32
C LEU A 18 4.11 8.33 -8.02
N THR A 19 4.18 8.47 -9.35
CA THR A 19 5.37 8.14 -10.14
C THR A 19 6.66 8.83 -9.66
N PRO A 20 6.68 10.10 -9.23
CA PRO A 20 7.90 10.73 -8.72
C PRO A 20 8.41 10.15 -7.39
N TRP A 21 7.53 9.53 -6.60
CA TRP A 21 7.81 9.10 -5.23
C TRP A 21 8.00 7.59 -5.09
N GLU A 22 7.61 6.83 -6.11
CA GLU A 22 7.68 5.38 -6.11
C GLU A 22 8.71 4.88 -7.14
N PRO A 23 9.30 3.69 -6.91
CA PRO A 23 10.14 3.05 -7.91
C PRO A 23 9.38 2.79 -9.21
N THR A 24 10.11 2.64 -10.32
CA THR A 24 9.56 2.45 -11.66
C THR A 24 8.49 1.36 -11.70
N TRP A 25 7.31 1.71 -12.22
CA TRP A 25 6.22 0.74 -12.39
C TRP A 25 6.39 -0.06 -13.68
N TYR A 26 6.49 -1.37 -13.56
CA TYR A 26 6.51 -2.28 -14.71
C TYR A 26 5.11 -2.50 -15.31
N PRO A 27 5.02 -2.92 -16.58
CA PRO A 27 3.77 -3.36 -17.18
C PRO A 27 3.10 -4.44 -16.30
N GLY A 28 1.83 -4.23 -15.96
CA GLY A 28 1.07 -5.16 -15.12
C GLY A 28 1.26 -4.98 -13.61
N GLU A 29 1.94 -3.93 -13.14
CA GLU A 29 2.00 -3.61 -11.69
C GLU A 29 0.61 -3.43 -11.07
N HIS A 30 -0.40 -3.05 -11.86
CA HIS A 30 -1.80 -2.91 -11.41
C HIS A 30 -2.69 -4.09 -11.81
N SER A 31 -2.11 -5.20 -12.25
CA SER A 31 -2.85 -6.40 -12.66
C SER A 31 -3.41 -7.17 -11.46
N LEU A 32 -4.46 -7.96 -11.71
CA LEU A 32 -5.03 -8.85 -10.70
C LEU A 32 -3.98 -9.88 -10.21
N LYS A 33 -3.15 -10.38 -11.13
CA LYS A 33 -2.05 -11.30 -10.82
C LYS A 33 -1.07 -10.66 -9.82
N ARG A 34 -0.69 -9.40 -10.05
CA ARG A 34 0.20 -8.66 -9.14
C ARG A 34 -0.45 -8.43 -7.77
N TYR A 35 -1.72 -8.03 -7.76
CA TYR A 35 -2.49 -7.82 -6.54
C TYR A 35 -2.58 -9.09 -5.67
N LEU A 36 -2.95 -10.23 -6.27
CA LEU A 36 -3.03 -11.51 -5.57
C LEU A 36 -1.66 -11.95 -5.03
N LYS A 37 -0.58 -11.74 -5.81
CA LYS A 37 0.79 -11.99 -5.37
C LYS A 37 1.15 -11.15 -4.14
N LEU A 38 0.79 -9.86 -4.13
CA LEU A 38 1.04 -8.98 -2.98
C LEU A 38 0.30 -9.47 -1.73
N LEU A 39 -0.97 -9.85 -1.84
CA LEU A 39 -1.73 -10.37 -0.70
C LEU A 39 -1.11 -11.64 -0.10
N SER A 40 -0.64 -12.56 -0.96
CA SER A 40 0.06 -13.77 -0.52
C SER A 40 1.36 -13.42 0.24
N ILE A 41 2.18 -12.51 -0.31
CA ILE A 41 3.39 -12.02 0.35
C ILE A 41 3.07 -11.37 1.70
N TYR A 42 2.05 -10.51 1.77
CA TYR A 42 1.65 -9.85 3.01
C TYR A 42 1.16 -10.84 4.07
N SER A 43 0.39 -11.85 3.66
CA SER A 43 -0.05 -12.93 4.55
C SER A 43 1.15 -13.68 5.13
N GLN A 44 2.11 -14.06 4.29
CA GLN A 44 3.31 -14.76 4.74
C GLN A 44 4.18 -13.89 5.68
N LYS A 45 4.39 -12.62 5.31
CA LYS A 45 5.19 -11.68 6.12
C LYS A 45 4.56 -11.42 7.49
N ARG A 46 3.23 -11.33 7.54
CA ARG A 46 2.45 -11.20 8.78
C ARG A 46 2.60 -12.43 9.66
N LYS A 47 2.45 -13.64 9.10
CA LYS A 47 2.66 -14.90 9.84
C LYS A 47 4.05 -14.98 10.47
N ASN A 48 5.06 -14.47 9.76
CA ASN A 48 6.44 -14.45 10.24
C ASN A 48 6.75 -13.25 11.17
N ASN A 49 5.77 -12.41 11.52
CA ASN A 49 5.96 -11.19 12.33
C ASN A 49 7.04 -10.22 11.79
N THR A 50 7.27 -10.22 10.48
CA THR A 50 8.33 -9.40 9.83
C THR A 50 7.81 -8.12 9.20
N GLN A 51 6.51 -8.08 8.85
CA GLN A 51 5.87 -6.90 8.29
C GLN A 51 4.34 -6.98 8.48
N TYR A 52 3.73 -5.82 8.72
CA TYR A 52 2.29 -5.63 8.70
C TYR A 52 1.92 -4.63 7.62
N SER A 53 0.95 -4.99 6.78
CA SER A 53 0.45 -4.19 5.68
C SER A 53 -1.04 -3.97 5.86
N TYR A 54 -1.45 -2.71 5.80
CA TYR A 54 -2.83 -2.29 6.00
C TYR A 54 -3.28 -1.35 4.88
N PHE A 55 -4.57 -1.41 4.58
CA PHE A 55 -5.23 -0.42 3.74
C PHE A 55 -5.83 0.68 4.62
N ILE A 56 -5.80 1.90 4.11
CA ILE A 56 -6.34 3.08 4.79
C ILE A 56 -7.71 3.35 4.17
N PHE A 57 -8.75 3.45 5.01
CA PHE A 57 -10.12 3.72 4.59
C PHE A 57 -10.67 4.98 5.27
N ASN A 58 -11.59 5.69 4.62
CA ASN A 58 -12.37 6.75 5.26
C ASN A 58 -13.56 6.17 6.05
N LYS A 59 -14.31 7.05 6.74
CA LYS A 59 -15.55 6.67 7.45
C LYS A 59 -16.66 6.09 6.55
N LYS A 60 -16.58 6.31 5.23
CA LYS A 60 -17.52 5.79 4.22
C LYS A 60 -17.04 4.47 3.58
N ASN A 61 -15.95 3.89 4.07
CA ASN A 61 -15.34 2.65 3.57
C ASN A 61 -14.80 2.74 2.13
N ASP A 62 -14.39 3.96 1.74
CA ASP A 62 -13.61 4.19 0.53
C ASP A 62 -12.14 3.96 0.82
N LEU A 63 -11.49 3.19 -0.06
CA LEU A 63 -10.05 2.98 0.01
C LEU A 63 -9.34 4.31 -0.30
N LEU A 64 -8.37 4.69 0.51
CA LEU A 64 -7.61 5.94 0.37
C LEU A 64 -6.14 5.68 0.02
N GLY A 65 -5.60 4.55 0.47
CA GLY A 65 -4.19 4.26 0.33
C GLY A 65 -3.79 3.01 1.10
N GLY A 66 -2.49 2.89 1.37
CA GLY A 66 -1.94 1.79 2.14
C GLY A 66 -0.73 2.20 2.97
N ILE A 67 -0.55 1.51 4.08
CA ILE A 67 0.58 1.67 5.00
C ILE A 67 1.23 0.32 5.25
N ASN A 68 2.55 0.29 5.16
CA ASN A 68 3.39 -0.86 5.39
C ASN A 68 4.34 -0.56 6.53
N VAL A 69 4.28 -1.38 7.58
CA VAL A 69 5.27 -1.44 8.65
C VAL A 69 6.15 -2.63 8.38
N PHE A 70 7.39 -2.40 7.95
CA PHE A 70 8.31 -3.44 7.52
C PHE A 70 9.69 -3.27 8.16
N ASN A 71 10.58 -4.24 7.94
CA ASN A 71 11.89 -4.28 8.61
C ASN A 71 11.75 -4.25 10.15
N ILE A 72 10.77 -5.01 10.67
CA ILE A 72 10.48 -5.05 12.10
C ILE A 72 11.63 -5.75 12.83
N LYS A 73 12.34 -5.01 13.66
CA LYS A 73 13.42 -5.50 14.51
C LYS A 73 12.90 -5.61 15.94
N ARG A 74 12.81 -6.85 16.41
CA ARG A 74 12.53 -7.17 17.83
C ARG A 74 13.85 -7.25 18.61
N GLY A 75 13.78 -7.19 19.94
CA GLY A 75 14.95 -7.18 20.83
C GLY A 75 15.17 -5.81 21.45
N ILE A 76 16.42 -5.35 21.56
CA ILE A 76 16.76 -4.09 22.24
C ILE A 76 16.37 -2.87 21.42
N SER A 77 16.55 -2.91 20.10
CA SER A 77 16.30 -1.74 19.23
C SER A 77 14.82 -1.38 19.07
N GLN A 78 13.90 -2.34 19.19
CA GLN A 78 12.45 -2.17 18.98
C GLN A 78 12.09 -1.19 17.85
N SER A 79 12.61 -1.42 16.65
CA SER A 79 12.49 -0.48 15.53
C SER A 79 11.78 -1.09 14.32
N CYS A 80 11.23 -0.23 13.47
CA CYS A 80 10.65 -0.61 12.20
C CYS A 80 10.73 0.56 11.22
N THR A 81 10.53 0.27 9.94
CA THR A 81 10.39 1.26 8.89
C THR A 81 8.95 1.33 8.44
N ILE A 82 8.44 2.54 8.24
CA ILE A 82 7.08 2.79 7.78
C ILE A 82 7.15 3.38 6.38
N GLY A 83 6.39 2.79 5.46
CA GLY A 83 6.14 3.34 4.13
C GLY A 83 4.64 3.45 3.92
N TYR A 84 4.19 4.57 3.38
CA TYR A 84 2.78 4.80 3.10
C TYR A 84 2.60 5.42 1.72
N TRP A 85 1.42 5.23 1.16
CA TRP A 85 0.97 5.93 -0.04
C TRP A 85 -0.49 6.29 0.13
N ILE A 86 -0.88 7.44 -0.44
CA ILE A 86 -2.24 7.94 -0.45
C ILE A 86 -2.57 8.33 -1.90
N GLY A 87 -3.78 8.00 -2.33
CA GLY A 87 -4.27 8.40 -3.65
C GLY A 87 -4.43 9.92 -3.78
N LYS A 88 -4.20 10.45 -4.98
CA LYS A 88 -4.23 11.90 -5.28
C LYS A 88 -5.51 12.59 -4.82
N CYS A 89 -6.65 11.90 -4.86
CA CYS A 89 -7.97 12.43 -4.47
C CYS A 89 -8.00 12.95 -3.02
N ILE A 90 -7.07 12.51 -2.17
CA ILE A 90 -7.01 12.85 -0.73
C ILE A 90 -5.89 13.85 -0.43
N LEU A 91 -5.32 14.56 -1.41
CA LEU A 91 -4.34 15.61 -1.10
C LEU A 91 -4.96 16.67 -0.18
N ILE A 92 -4.65 16.54 1.11
CA ILE A 92 -4.87 17.54 2.13
C ILE A 92 -3.97 18.70 1.72
N LYS A 93 -4.57 19.79 1.23
CA LYS A 93 -3.85 21.06 1.11
C LYS A 93 -3.49 21.49 2.53
N VAL A 94 -2.29 21.13 2.98
CA VAL A 94 -1.67 21.78 4.12
C VAL A 94 -1.32 23.18 3.62
N THR A 95 -2.19 24.13 3.95
CA THR A 95 -2.02 25.56 3.66
C THR A 95 -1.52 26.21 4.94
#